data_AF-A0A945MBS6-F1
#
_entry.id   AF-A0A945MBS6-F1
#
_cell.length_a   1.000
_cell.length_b   1.000
_cell.length_c   1.000
_cell.angle_alpha   90.00
_cell.angle_beta   90.00
_cell.angle_gamma   90.00
#
_symmetry.space_group_name_H-M   'P 1'
#
loop_
_entity.id
_entity.type
_entity.pdbx_description
1 polymer ?
#
loop_
_entity_poly.entity_id
_entity_poly.type
_entity_poly.pdbx_seq_one_letter_code
_entity_poly.pdbx_strand_id
1 'polypeptide(L)'
;MPVTLIEFPEAMEREVRLIEGTAPDAMVETAWRRLDEDLAPSALATAAGLAASRSMDLPPGHHGGPVHVVSGLHAIASLAGRLPGKKGRLPAVQVAALANTFIHDPRMGPVATVALTPAETDGRDKSEILADLSSAIARRWSLEAERGLLAALDVAEPGEILEALLPVALRRNQLDDHYLLYPIYAFRACDSLGWEWAEAILRPVVRYLARHPLTDAVGEVRLPNILEGTRLYHDFQALEDLIEAHGLTEDRVPIRTSESELPAVETLAERIAAVPDIREIGGLVAEAMGEGLSLEGAV
;
A
#
# COMPACT_ATOMS: atom_id res chain seq x y z
N MET A 1 -21.06 18.22 20.56
CA MET A 1 -21.21 18.45 19.10
C MET A 1 -21.59 17.13 18.47
N PRO A 2 -22.45 17.10 17.44
CA PRO A 2 -22.74 15.86 16.72
C PRO A 2 -21.45 15.31 16.09
N VAL A 3 -21.30 13.99 16.08
CA VAL A 3 -20.19 13.31 15.38
C VAL A 3 -20.51 13.34 13.88
N THR A 4 -19.59 13.88 13.09
CA THR A 4 -19.69 13.92 11.62
C THR A 4 -18.70 12.94 11.03
N LEU A 5 -19.07 12.24 9.95
CA LEU A 5 -18.17 11.37 9.20
C LEU A 5 -17.41 12.18 8.16
N ILE A 6 -16.30 11.66 7.66
CA ILE A 6 -15.65 12.25 6.48
C ILE A 6 -16.58 12.10 5.27
N GLU A 7 -16.82 13.21 4.58
CA GLU A 7 -17.66 13.31 3.39
C GLU A 7 -16.85 13.87 2.23
N PHE A 8 -17.16 13.42 1.01
CA PHE A 8 -16.52 13.87 -0.22
C PHE A 8 -17.49 14.69 -1.08
N PRO A 9 -16.99 15.46 -2.07
CA PRO A 9 -17.85 16.10 -3.06
C PRO A 9 -18.82 15.09 -3.70
N GLU A 10 -20.06 15.51 -3.94
CA GLU A 10 -21.19 14.63 -4.31
C GLU A 10 -20.87 13.60 -5.40
N ALA A 11 -20.16 14.03 -6.45
CA ALA A 11 -19.79 13.16 -7.56
C ALA A 11 -18.86 12.01 -7.12
N MET A 12 -17.88 12.29 -6.26
CA MET A 12 -16.95 11.29 -5.72
C MET A 12 -17.61 10.47 -4.62
N GLU A 13 -18.40 11.10 -3.75
CA GLU A 13 -19.14 10.45 -2.68
C GLU A 13 -20.03 9.31 -3.19
N ARG A 14 -20.65 9.49 -4.36
CA ARG A 14 -21.42 8.44 -5.04
C ARG A 14 -20.58 7.22 -5.39
N GLU A 15 -19.38 7.42 -5.93
CA GLU A 15 -18.50 6.30 -6.32
C GLU A 15 -17.91 5.60 -5.10
N VAL A 16 -17.57 6.36 -4.06
CA VAL A 16 -17.10 5.82 -2.77
C VAL A 16 -18.17 4.93 -2.14
N ARG A 17 -19.41 5.43 -2.03
CA ARG A 17 -20.54 4.65 -1.48
C ARG A 17 -20.87 3.43 -2.35
N LEU A 18 -20.68 3.53 -3.66
CA LEU A 18 -20.86 2.39 -4.55
C LEU A 18 -19.86 1.27 -4.20
N ILE A 19 -18.59 1.59 -3.92
CA ILE A 19 -17.59 0.60 -3.52
C ILE A 19 -17.92 0.03 -2.13
N GLU A 20 -18.33 0.88 -1.19
CA GLU A 20 -18.69 0.43 0.18
C GLU A 20 -19.95 -0.44 0.22
N GLY A 21 -20.94 -0.15 -0.60
CA GLY A 21 -22.27 -0.79 -0.56
C GLY A 21 -22.45 -1.96 -1.52
N THR A 22 -21.49 -2.23 -2.42
CA THR A 22 -21.58 -3.35 -3.37
C THR A 22 -21.17 -4.66 -2.69
N ALA A 23 -21.92 -5.75 -2.92
CA ALA A 23 -21.54 -7.06 -2.42
C ALA A 23 -20.20 -7.54 -3.04
N PRO A 24 -19.31 -8.22 -2.29
CA PRO A 24 -17.98 -8.59 -2.79
C PRO A 24 -17.96 -9.41 -4.09
N ASP A 25 -18.91 -10.32 -4.27
CA ASP A 25 -19.07 -11.13 -5.47
C ASP A 25 -19.54 -10.32 -6.70
N ALA A 26 -20.14 -9.16 -6.49
CA ALA A 26 -20.63 -8.26 -7.54
C ALA A 26 -19.69 -7.09 -7.86
N MET A 27 -18.62 -6.88 -7.07
CA MET A 27 -17.78 -5.68 -7.18
C MET A 27 -17.02 -5.60 -8.50
N VAL A 28 -16.50 -6.73 -8.99
CA VAL A 28 -15.75 -6.76 -10.26
C VAL A 28 -16.66 -6.34 -11.44
N GLU A 29 -17.86 -6.91 -11.53
CA GLU A 29 -18.83 -6.56 -12.57
C GLU A 29 -19.28 -5.10 -12.46
N THR A 30 -19.53 -4.64 -11.24
CA THR A 30 -19.95 -3.26 -10.97
C THR A 30 -18.85 -2.27 -11.37
N ALA A 31 -17.59 -2.55 -11.04
CA ALA A 31 -16.44 -1.72 -11.45
C ALA A 31 -16.33 -1.63 -12.97
N TRP A 32 -16.46 -2.75 -13.69
CA TRP A 32 -16.47 -2.76 -15.15
C TRP A 32 -17.59 -1.92 -15.74
N ARG A 33 -18.82 -2.06 -15.21
CA ARG A 33 -19.96 -1.26 -15.66
C ARG A 33 -19.70 0.23 -15.50
N ARG A 34 -19.13 0.67 -14.37
CA ARG A 34 -18.81 2.10 -14.17
C ARG A 34 -17.78 2.61 -15.19
N LEU A 35 -16.77 1.80 -15.52
CA LEU A 35 -15.76 2.15 -16.52
C LEU A 35 -16.31 2.15 -17.96
N ASP A 36 -17.34 1.35 -18.24
CA ASP A 36 -18.07 1.37 -19.52
C ASP A 36 -19.08 2.54 -19.59
N GLU A 37 -19.54 3.05 -18.44
CA GLU A 37 -20.31 4.29 -18.30
C GLU A 37 -19.40 5.54 -18.25
N ASP A 38 -18.22 5.46 -18.89
CA ASP A 38 -17.22 6.53 -19.05
C ASP A 38 -16.60 7.08 -17.76
N LEU A 39 -16.65 6.35 -16.63
CA LEU A 39 -15.84 6.70 -15.47
C LEU A 39 -14.35 6.51 -15.79
N ALA A 40 -13.53 7.51 -15.48
CA ALA A 40 -12.08 7.40 -15.64
C ALA A 40 -11.50 6.32 -14.69
N PRO A 41 -10.55 5.48 -15.13
CA PRO A 41 -9.88 4.51 -14.27
C PRO A 41 -9.24 5.14 -13.02
N SER A 42 -8.67 6.34 -13.16
CA SER A 42 -8.13 7.12 -12.03
C SER A 42 -9.22 7.50 -11.02
N ALA A 43 -10.41 7.91 -11.48
CA ALA A 43 -11.52 8.25 -10.60
C ALA A 43 -12.04 7.03 -9.81
N LEU A 44 -12.10 5.85 -10.45
CA LEU A 44 -12.45 4.61 -9.75
C LEU A 44 -11.37 4.23 -8.72
N ALA A 45 -10.09 4.39 -9.06
CA ALA A 45 -8.99 4.14 -8.13
C ALA A 45 -9.01 5.13 -6.95
N THR A 46 -9.25 6.42 -7.19
CA THR A 46 -9.45 7.42 -6.14
C THR A 46 -10.61 7.03 -5.23
N ALA A 47 -11.77 6.67 -5.80
CA ALA A 47 -12.91 6.22 -5.01
C ALA A 47 -12.58 5.00 -4.13
N ALA A 48 -11.80 4.04 -4.64
CA ALA A 48 -11.36 2.87 -3.88
C ALA A 48 -10.45 3.25 -2.71
N GLY A 49 -9.51 4.17 -2.93
CA GLY A 49 -8.66 4.71 -1.87
C GLY A 49 -9.45 5.43 -0.78
N LEU A 50 -10.37 6.30 -1.17
CA LEU A 50 -11.23 7.05 -0.27
C LEU A 50 -12.16 6.14 0.54
N ALA A 51 -12.78 5.15 -0.11
CA ALA A 51 -13.61 4.13 0.53
C ALA A 51 -12.79 3.32 1.55
N ALA A 52 -11.58 2.91 1.19
CA ALA A 52 -10.69 2.19 2.10
C ALA A 52 -10.33 3.04 3.32
N SER A 53 -9.88 4.28 3.10
CA SER A 53 -9.55 5.20 4.18
C SER A 53 -10.72 5.47 5.12
N ARG A 54 -11.94 5.58 4.58
CA ARG A 54 -13.15 5.86 5.35
C ARG A 54 -13.67 4.65 6.10
N SER A 55 -13.69 3.48 5.46
CA SER A 55 -14.47 2.32 5.90
C SER A 55 -13.68 1.14 6.44
N MET A 56 -12.37 1.29 6.58
CA MET A 56 -11.49 0.28 7.18
C MET A 56 -10.73 0.82 8.40
N ASP A 57 -10.46 -0.06 9.34
CA ASP A 57 -9.52 0.16 10.43
C ASP A 57 -8.21 -0.61 10.19
N LEU A 58 -7.18 -0.30 10.97
CA LEU A 58 -5.92 -1.03 10.96
C LEU A 58 -6.09 -2.37 11.71
N PRO A 59 -6.09 -3.53 11.03
CA PRO A 59 -6.32 -4.81 11.66
C PRO A 59 -5.23 -5.15 12.69
N PRO A 60 -5.58 -5.75 13.86
CA PRO A 60 -4.60 -6.33 14.78
C PRO A 60 -3.80 -7.43 14.08
N GLY A 61 -2.47 -7.43 14.19
CA GLY A 61 -1.62 -8.51 13.66
C GLY A 61 -1.09 -8.31 12.24
N HIS A 62 -1.66 -7.40 11.46
CA HIS A 62 -1.31 -7.21 10.05
C HIS A 62 -1.02 -5.73 9.79
N HIS A 63 0.03 -5.41 9.03
CA HIS A 63 0.23 -4.09 8.40
C HIS A 63 -0.76 -3.82 7.24
N GLY A 64 -1.87 -4.57 7.28
CA GLY A 64 -2.98 -4.75 6.35
C GLY A 64 -3.99 -3.63 6.36
N GLY A 65 -4.95 -3.67 5.44
CA GLY A 65 -6.13 -2.79 5.45
C GLY A 65 -5.95 -1.51 4.62
N PRO A 66 -6.40 -0.34 5.12
CA PRO A 66 -6.52 0.86 4.28
C PRO A 66 -5.18 1.31 3.69
N VAL A 67 -4.07 1.05 4.40
CA VAL A 67 -2.74 1.53 4.01
C VAL A 67 -2.22 0.84 2.74
N HIS A 68 -2.52 -0.44 2.53
CA HIS A 68 -2.15 -1.13 1.28
C HIS A 68 -2.91 -0.56 0.08
N VAL A 69 -4.21 -0.28 0.26
CA VAL A 69 -5.04 0.27 -0.81
C VAL A 69 -4.47 1.62 -1.23
N VAL A 70 -4.31 2.56 -0.28
CA VAL A 70 -3.86 3.92 -0.60
C VAL A 70 -2.42 3.98 -1.12
N SER A 71 -1.52 3.13 -0.60
CA SER A 71 -0.13 3.09 -1.05
C SER A 71 0.02 2.46 -2.45
N GLY A 72 -0.90 1.58 -2.85
CA GLY A 72 -0.88 1.00 -4.20
C GLY A 72 -1.32 1.96 -5.31
N LEU A 73 -2.01 3.05 -4.96
CA LEU A 73 -2.72 3.91 -5.92
C LEU A 73 -1.80 4.55 -6.97
N HIS A 74 -0.60 4.98 -6.59
CA HIS A 74 0.36 5.54 -7.53
C HIS A 74 0.76 4.54 -8.63
N ALA A 75 1.07 3.31 -8.22
CA ALA A 75 1.43 2.24 -9.14
C ALA A 75 0.24 1.87 -10.04
N ILE A 76 -0.97 1.80 -9.47
CA ILE A 76 -2.21 1.55 -10.22
C ILE A 76 -2.46 2.63 -11.27
N ALA A 77 -2.35 3.91 -10.90
CA ALA A 77 -2.52 5.02 -11.83
C ALA A 77 -1.49 4.96 -12.98
N SER A 78 -0.23 4.64 -12.64
CA SER A 78 0.86 4.50 -13.61
C SER A 78 0.67 3.31 -14.55
N LEU A 79 0.25 2.15 -14.02
CA LEU A 79 0.00 0.94 -14.80
C LEU A 79 -1.20 1.12 -15.73
N ALA A 80 -2.27 1.76 -15.25
CA ALA A 80 -3.46 2.04 -16.06
C ALA A 80 -3.12 2.86 -17.31
N GLY A 81 -2.19 3.83 -17.20
CA GLY A 81 -1.72 4.64 -18.34
C GLY A 81 -0.79 3.91 -19.30
N ARG A 82 -0.13 2.83 -18.88
CA ARG A 82 0.86 2.08 -19.69
C ARG A 82 0.25 0.91 -20.47
N LEU A 83 -0.86 0.36 -20.00
CA LEU A 83 -1.48 -0.83 -20.60
C LEU A 83 -2.50 -0.43 -21.68
N PRO A 84 -2.48 -1.07 -22.86
CA PRO A 84 -3.35 -0.69 -23.96
C PRO A 84 -4.80 -1.18 -23.78
N GLY A 85 -5.75 -0.40 -24.32
CA GLY A 85 -7.15 -0.79 -24.45
C GLY A 85 -7.80 -1.18 -23.11
N LYS A 86 -8.54 -2.30 -23.10
CA LYS A 86 -9.21 -2.78 -21.89
C LYS A 86 -8.23 -3.19 -20.78
N LYS A 87 -6.97 -3.53 -21.09
CA LYS A 87 -5.99 -3.90 -20.06
C LYS A 87 -5.63 -2.73 -19.15
N GLY A 88 -5.65 -1.49 -19.67
CA GLY A 88 -5.46 -0.27 -18.87
C GLY A 88 -6.54 -0.03 -17.81
N ARG A 89 -7.68 -0.71 -17.89
CA ARG A 89 -8.77 -0.62 -16.92
C ARG A 89 -8.64 -1.61 -15.76
N LEU A 90 -7.92 -2.72 -15.96
CA LEU A 90 -7.78 -3.81 -14.98
C LEU A 90 -7.23 -3.34 -13.63
N PRO A 91 -6.19 -2.48 -13.56
CA PRO A 91 -5.66 -2.02 -12.27
C PRO A 91 -6.72 -1.30 -11.41
N ALA A 92 -7.58 -0.50 -12.04
CA ALA A 92 -8.66 0.20 -11.34
C ALA A 92 -9.76 -0.75 -10.84
N VAL A 93 -10.09 -1.78 -11.64
CA VAL A 93 -11.03 -2.84 -11.22
C VAL A 93 -10.46 -3.63 -10.05
N GLN A 94 -9.18 -4.01 -10.13
CA GLN A 94 -8.50 -4.77 -9.08
C GLN A 94 -8.49 -4.02 -7.75
N VAL A 95 -8.15 -2.72 -7.76
CA VAL A 95 -8.10 -1.95 -6.51
C VAL A 95 -9.48 -1.71 -5.92
N ALA A 96 -10.50 -1.50 -6.76
CA ALA A 96 -11.89 -1.39 -6.28
C ALA A 96 -12.37 -2.69 -5.63
N ALA A 97 -12.07 -3.84 -6.24
CA ALA A 97 -12.38 -5.15 -5.69
C ALA A 97 -11.63 -5.44 -4.38
N LEU A 98 -10.33 -5.10 -4.33
CA LEU A 98 -9.51 -5.24 -3.12
C LEU A 98 -10.05 -4.38 -1.97
N ALA A 99 -10.33 -3.09 -2.25
CA ALA A 99 -10.87 -2.17 -1.28
C ALA A 99 -12.23 -2.67 -0.74
N ASN A 100 -13.13 -3.07 -1.64
CA ASN A 100 -14.42 -3.62 -1.25
C ASN A 100 -14.29 -4.89 -0.38
N THR A 101 -13.39 -5.81 -0.75
CA THR A 101 -13.15 -7.05 0.00
C THR A 101 -12.71 -6.75 1.43
N PHE A 102 -11.79 -5.80 1.61
CA PHE A 102 -11.30 -5.40 2.93
C PHE A 102 -12.36 -4.64 3.75
N ILE A 103 -13.22 -3.83 3.11
CA ILE A 103 -14.34 -3.15 3.79
C ILE A 103 -15.32 -4.18 4.38
N HIS A 104 -15.54 -5.29 3.68
CA HIS A 104 -16.46 -6.35 4.08
C HIS A 104 -15.81 -7.47 4.91
N ASP A 105 -14.51 -7.41 5.16
CA ASP A 105 -13.82 -8.37 6.02
C ASP A 105 -13.99 -7.98 7.49
N PRO A 106 -14.58 -8.84 8.35
CA PRO A 106 -14.88 -8.50 9.76
C PRO A 106 -13.65 -8.17 10.61
N ARG A 107 -12.42 -8.41 10.12
CA ARG A 107 -11.17 -8.06 10.80
C ARG A 107 -10.70 -6.64 10.50
N MET A 108 -11.23 -6.02 9.44
CA MET A 108 -10.79 -4.73 8.90
C MET A 108 -11.94 -3.72 8.77
N GLY A 109 -13.17 -4.19 8.55
CA GLY A 109 -14.37 -3.37 8.44
C GLY A 109 -15.65 -4.19 8.69
N PRO A 110 -16.83 -3.58 8.54
CA PRO A 110 -17.05 -2.17 8.22
C PRO A 110 -16.82 -1.28 9.45
N VAL A 111 -16.02 -0.22 9.28
CA VAL A 111 -15.93 0.89 10.25
C VAL A 111 -16.31 2.21 9.56
N ALA A 112 -16.32 3.31 10.31
CA ALA A 112 -16.51 4.63 9.74
C ALA A 112 -15.52 5.62 10.38
N THR A 113 -14.77 6.31 9.54
CA THR A 113 -13.81 7.34 9.97
C THR A 113 -14.53 8.65 10.23
N VAL A 114 -14.34 9.18 11.44
CA VAL A 114 -14.87 10.47 11.85
C VAL A 114 -14.11 11.61 11.18
N ALA A 115 -14.84 12.68 10.84
CA ALA A 115 -14.25 13.97 10.52
C ALA A 115 -13.57 14.52 11.78
N LEU A 116 -12.34 15.00 11.64
CA LEU A 116 -11.57 15.55 12.75
C LEU A 116 -11.44 17.05 12.59
N THR A 117 -11.52 17.78 13.70
CA THR A 117 -11.08 19.17 13.72
C THR A 117 -9.55 19.18 13.72
N PRO A 118 -8.91 19.95 12.80
CA PRO A 118 -7.47 20.15 12.83
C PRO A 118 -6.96 20.63 14.21
N ALA A 119 -5.67 20.44 14.48
CA ALA A 119 -5.05 21.18 15.57
C ALA A 119 -5.04 22.68 15.22
N GLU A 120 -5.02 23.55 16.24
CA GLU A 120 -4.97 25.00 16.04
C GLU A 120 -3.69 25.39 15.30
N THR A 121 -3.85 26.21 14.24
CA THR A 121 -2.76 26.73 13.39
C THR A 121 -2.56 28.24 13.56
N ASP A 122 -3.59 28.98 14.01
CA ASP A 122 -3.56 30.44 14.11
C ASP A 122 -2.42 30.96 14.99
N GLY A 123 -1.56 31.80 14.41
CA GLY A 123 -0.45 32.45 15.09
C GLY A 123 0.71 31.51 15.48
N ARG A 124 0.66 30.24 15.07
CA ARG A 124 1.71 29.25 15.34
C ARG A 124 2.73 29.20 14.21
N ASP A 125 3.97 28.91 14.57
CA ASP A 125 5.01 28.71 13.57
C ASP A 125 4.84 27.35 12.88
N LYS A 126 5.03 27.33 11.55
CA LYS A 126 4.92 26.12 10.73
C LYS A 126 5.85 25.00 11.22
N SER A 127 7.07 25.33 11.62
CA SER A 127 8.04 24.34 12.09
C SER A 127 7.62 23.70 13.43
N GLU A 128 6.90 24.44 14.28
CA GLU A 128 6.32 23.91 15.52
C GLU A 128 5.19 22.90 15.21
N ILE A 129 4.33 23.21 14.23
CA ILE A 129 3.25 22.30 13.80
C ILE A 129 3.83 20.98 13.27
N LEU A 130 4.85 21.06 12.42
CA LEU A 130 5.53 19.88 11.87
C LEU A 130 6.27 19.07 12.96
N ALA A 131 6.89 19.76 13.93
CA ALA A 131 7.55 19.12 15.07
C ALA A 131 6.54 18.40 15.97
N ASP A 132 5.38 19.00 16.23
CA ASP A 132 4.30 18.40 17.01
C ASP A 132 3.71 17.17 16.32
N LEU A 133 3.51 17.21 15.00
CA LEU A 133 3.10 16.05 14.21
C LEU A 133 4.11 14.90 14.38
N SER A 134 5.40 15.16 14.14
CA SER A 134 6.45 14.15 14.28
C SER A 134 6.52 13.58 15.71
N SER A 135 6.37 14.46 16.71
CA SER A 135 6.35 14.11 18.13
C SER A 135 5.15 13.23 18.50
N ALA A 136 3.94 13.56 18.02
CA ALA A 136 2.73 12.77 18.25
C ALA A 136 2.88 11.35 17.66
N ILE A 137 3.41 11.22 16.44
CA ILE A 137 3.69 9.93 15.82
C ILE A 137 4.72 9.15 16.62
N ALA A 138 5.83 9.80 17.01
CA ALA A 138 6.88 9.18 17.81
C ALA A 138 6.36 8.67 19.16
N ARG A 139 5.47 9.45 19.80
CA ARG A 139 4.80 9.13 21.08
C ARG A 139 3.62 8.17 20.93
N ARG A 140 3.25 7.81 19.70
CA ARG A 140 2.16 6.87 19.39
C ARG A 140 0.78 7.41 19.77
N TRP A 141 0.60 8.71 19.67
CA TRP A 141 -0.67 9.40 19.91
C TRP A 141 -1.41 9.54 18.58
N SER A 142 -2.11 8.48 18.17
CA SER A 142 -2.69 8.38 16.82
C SER A 142 -3.67 9.51 16.49
N LEU A 143 -4.58 9.82 17.41
CA LEU A 143 -5.56 10.89 17.23
C LEU A 143 -4.89 12.26 17.11
N GLU A 144 -3.94 12.55 17.99
CA GLU A 144 -3.15 13.77 17.97
C GLU A 144 -2.32 13.88 16.68
N ALA A 145 -1.74 12.77 16.22
CA ALA A 145 -0.99 12.72 14.97
C ALA A 145 -1.89 13.00 13.75
N GLU A 146 -3.10 12.43 13.69
CA GLU A 146 -4.05 12.73 12.62
C GLU A 146 -4.47 14.20 12.63
N ARG A 147 -4.76 14.78 13.80
CA ARG A 147 -5.09 16.22 13.91
C ARG A 147 -3.90 17.12 13.55
N GLY A 148 -2.69 16.70 13.90
CA GLY A 148 -1.45 17.36 13.49
C GLY A 148 -1.21 17.29 11.99
N LEU A 149 -1.55 16.16 11.34
CA LEU A 149 -1.50 16.04 9.88
C LEU A 149 -2.45 17.04 9.22
N LEU A 150 -3.69 17.15 9.70
CA LEU A 150 -4.65 18.12 9.16
C LEU A 150 -4.17 19.57 9.33
N ALA A 151 -3.60 19.90 10.48
CA ALA A 151 -2.99 21.21 10.71
C ALA A 151 -1.79 21.45 9.77
N ALA A 152 -0.96 20.44 9.53
CA ALA A 152 0.18 20.54 8.62
C ALA A 152 -0.27 20.72 7.15
N LEU A 153 -1.32 20.03 6.71
CA LEU A 153 -1.90 20.18 5.37
C LEU A 153 -2.42 21.60 5.09
N ASP A 154 -2.77 22.36 6.13
CA ASP A 154 -3.26 23.75 6.01
C ASP A 154 -2.13 24.76 5.79
N VAL A 155 -0.90 24.47 6.27
CA VAL A 155 0.18 25.47 6.36
C VAL A 155 1.51 25.06 5.71
N ALA A 156 1.72 23.77 5.41
CA ALA A 156 2.99 23.24 4.97
C ALA A 156 2.90 22.59 3.59
N GLU A 157 4.02 22.63 2.86
CA GLU A 157 4.14 21.99 1.57
C GLU A 157 4.27 20.46 1.74
N PRO A 158 3.83 19.67 0.75
CA PRO A 158 4.00 18.21 0.73
C PRO A 158 5.37 17.70 1.17
N GLY A 159 6.45 18.28 0.62
CA GLY A 159 7.81 17.86 0.95
C GLY A 159 8.15 18.05 2.43
N GLU A 160 7.65 19.13 3.05
CA GLU A 160 7.89 19.45 4.46
C GLU A 160 7.12 18.51 5.39
N ILE A 161 5.88 18.15 5.02
CA ILE A 161 5.10 17.16 5.76
C ILE A 161 5.80 15.79 5.69
N LEU A 162 6.22 15.35 4.50
CA LEU A 162 6.94 14.08 4.36
C LEU A 162 8.23 14.09 5.18
N GLU A 163 9.00 15.18 5.13
CA GLU A 163 10.22 15.34 5.93
C GLU A 163 9.94 15.21 7.43
N ALA A 164 8.81 15.72 7.93
CA ALA A 164 8.41 15.54 9.33
C ALA A 164 8.09 14.08 9.70
N LEU A 165 7.60 13.27 8.75
CA LEU A 165 7.28 11.84 8.94
C LEU A 165 8.54 10.95 8.87
N LEU A 166 9.51 11.29 8.01
CA LEU A 166 10.66 10.45 7.68
C LEU A 166 11.52 10.03 8.90
N PRO A 167 11.82 10.89 9.89
CA PRO A 167 12.59 10.47 11.07
C PRO A 167 11.95 9.32 11.86
N VAL A 168 10.62 9.25 11.90
CA VAL A 168 9.92 8.13 12.56
C VAL A 168 9.86 6.92 11.63
N ALA A 169 9.51 7.13 10.36
CA ALA A 169 9.45 6.08 9.34
C ALA A 169 10.77 5.31 9.21
N LEU A 170 11.89 6.02 9.01
CA LEU A 170 13.23 5.43 8.83
C LEU A 170 13.67 4.61 10.04
N ARG A 171 13.44 5.11 11.26
CA ARG A 171 13.78 4.37 12.48
C ARG A 171 12.99 3.07 12.61
N ARG A 172 11.74 3.06 12.14
CA ARG A 172 10.85 1.88 12.25
C ARG A 172 10.94 0.94 11.05
N ASN A 173 11.57 1.36 9.95
CA ASN A 173 11.77 0.54 8.75
C ASN A 173 12.48 -0.80 9.04
N GLN A 174 13.31 -0.86 10.09
CA GLN A 174 13.97 -2.10 10.52
C GLN A 174 13.02 -3.14 11.12
N LEU A 175 11.81 -2.72 11.51
CA LEU A 175 10.78 -3.58 12.09
C LEU A 175 9.78 -4.08 11.04
N ASP A 176 9.47 -3.21 10.09
CA ASP A 176 8.53 -3.43 9.00
C ASP A 176 8.86 -2.38 7.92
N ASP A 177 9.24 -2.81 6.72
CA ASP A 177 9.63 -1.91 5.62
C ASP A 177 8.48 -0.99 5.21
N HIS A 178 7.24 -1.44 5.44
CA HIS A 178 6.02 -0.65 5.25
C HIS A 178 6.02 0.69 6.00
N TYR A 179 6.76 0.83 7.11
CA TYR A 179 6.89 2.13 7.80
C TYR A 179 7.52 3.21 6.91
N LEU A 180 8.41 2.84 5.99
CA LEU A 180 9.00 3.78 5.03
C LEU A 180 8.23 3.81 3.72
N LEU A 181 7.78 2.65 3.23
CA LEU A 181 7.11 2.55 1.94
C LEU A 181 5.76 3.29 1.94
N TYR A 182 4.95 3.14 2.99
CA TYR A 182 3.61 3.72 3.02
C TYR A 182 3.58 5.26 2.96
N PRO A 183 4.38 6.01 3.75
CA PRO A 183 4.46 7.46 3.58
C PRO A 183 4.89 7.86 2.18
N ILE A 184 5.93 7.24 1.63
CA ILE A 184 6.43 7.61 0.30
C ILE A 184 5.35 7.37 -0.76
N TYR A 185 4.74 6.18 -0.77
CA TYR A 185 3.78 5.82 -1.80
C TYR A 185 2.44 6.53 -1.66
N ALA A 186 1.98 6.84 -0.45
CA ALA A 186 0.77 7.62 -0.27
C ALA A 186 0.95 9.08 -0.72
N PHE A 187 2.14 9.67 -0.52
CA PHE A 187 2.45 10.99 -1.10
C PHE A 187 2.47 10.93 -2.63
N ARG A 188 3.07 9.88 -3.21
CA ARG A 188 3.00 9.64 -4.66
C ARG A 188 1.58 9.40 -5.17
N ALA A 189 0.70 8.82 -4.35
CA ALA A 189 -0.71 8.67 -4.67
C ALA A 189 -1.39 10.05 -4.74
N CYS A 190 -1.16 10.94 -3.77
CA CYS A 190 -1.61 12.33 -3.82
C CYS A 190 -1.10 13.05 -5.08
N ASP A 191 0.17 12.89 -5.44
CA ASP A 191 0.74 13.49 -6.66
C ASP A 191 0.04 13.00 -7.95
N SER A 192 -0.46 11.76 -7.93
CA SER A 192 -1.07 11.13 -9.11
C SER A 192 -2.56 11.37 -9.21
N LEU A 193 -3.25 11.46 -8.07
CA LEU A 193 -4.71 11.48 -7.98
C LEU A 193 -5.30 12.82 -7.55
N GLY A 194 -4.49 13.71 -6.99
CA GLY A 194 -4.90 15.01 -6.48
C GLY A 194 -4.66 15.17 -4.98
N TRP A 195 -4.11 16.31 -4.60
CA TRP A 195 -3.83 16.69 -3.21
C TRP A 195 -5.09 17.09 -2.44
N GLU A 196 -6.21 17.37 -3.12
CA GLU A 196 -7.51 17.59 -2.51
C GLU A 196 -8.02 16.36 -1.71
N TRP A 197 -7.45 15.18 -1.99
CA TRP A 197 -7.76 13.93 -1.28
C TRP A 197 -6.79 13.60 -0.14
N ALA A 198 -5.79 14.46 0.10
CA ALA A 198 -4.67 14.17 1.00
C ALA A 198 -5.11 13.86 2.44
N GLU A 199 -6.13 14.54 2.98
CA GLU A 199 -6.69 14.21 4.30
C GLU A 199 -7.07 12.72 4.38
N ALA A 200 -7.86 12.23 3.42
CA ALA A 200 -8.31 10.85 3.45
C ALA A 200 -7.17 9.87 3.14
N ILE A 201 -6.30 10.19 2.18
CA ILE A 201 -5.22 9.29 1.73
C ILE A 201 -4.13 9.14 2.80
N LEU A 202 -3.73 10.23 3.47
CA LEU A 202 -2.58 10.23 4.38
C LEU A 202 -2.94 9.84 5.83
N ARG A 203 -4.19 9.99 6.26
CA ARG A 203 -4.60 9.63 7.63
C ARG A 203 -4.35 8.17 8.01
N PRO A 204 -4.69 7.15 7.18
CA PRO A 204 -4.34 5.76 7.49
C PRO A 204 -2.84 5.53 7.66
N VAL A 205 -2.02 6.22 6.88
CA VAL A 205 -0.55 6.14 6.94
C VAL A 205 -0.03 6.74 8.24
N VAL A 206 -0.53 7.92 8.63
CA VAL A 206 -0.16 8.55 9.90
C VAL A 206 -0.63 7.71 11.09
N ARG A 207 -1.84 7.12 11.04
CA ARG A 207 -2.30 6.15 12.05
C ARG A 207 -1.36 4.95 12.15
N TYR A 208 -0.94 4.39 11.01
CA TYR A 208 -0.02 3.27 10.97
C TYR A 208 1.37 3.65 11.54
N LEU A 209 1.92 4.80 11.14
CA LEU A 209 3.16 5.33 11.71
C LEU A 209 3.05 5.61 13.21
N ALA A 210 1.88 5.96 13.72
CA ALA A 210 1.63 6.18 15.15
C ALA A 210 1.30 4.87 15.90
N ARG A 211 1.20 3.73 15.22
CA ARG A 211 0.81 2.46 15.83
C ARG A 211 1.94 1.86 16.67
N HIS A 212 1.55 1.01 17.64
CA HIS A 212 2.44 0.03 18.24
C HIS A 212 2.85 -1.01 17.18
N PRO A 213 4.15 -1.26 16.96
CA PRO A 213 4.56 -2.53 16.36
C PRO A 213 4.03 -3.67 17.25
N LEU A 214 3.73 -4.84 16.68
CA LEU A 214 3.31 -6.03 17.45
C LEU A 214 4.32 -6.49 18.51
N THR A 215 5.49 -5.85 18.61
CA THR A 215 6.48 -6.07 19.66
C THR A 215 5.88 -6.04 21.07
N ASP A 216 4.76 -5.36 21.29
CA ASP A 216 4.22 -5.21 22.65
C ASP A 216 3.14 -6.27 22.98
N ALA A 217 2.53 -6.91 21.96
CA ALA A 217 1.53 -7.98 22.14
C ALA A 217 2.16 -9.38 22.24
N VAL A 218 3.39 -9.56 21.75
CA VAL A 218 4.13 -10.83 21.81
C VAL A 218 5.29 -10.79 22.83
N GLY A 219 5.41 -9.69 23.59
CA GLY A 219 6.62 -9.35 24.33
C GLY A 219 7.74 -8.89 23.38
N GLU A 220 8.73 -8.16 23.91
CA GLU A 220 9.91 -7.69 23.16
C GLU A 220 10.30 -8.70 22.10
N VAL A 221 10.42 -8.25 20.84
CA VAL A 221 10.95 -9.08 19.76
C VAL A 221 12.27 -9.66 20.25
N ARG A 222 12.22 -10.94 20.64
CA ARG A 222 13.38 -11.62 21.17
C ARG A 222 14.28 -11.90 19.99
N LEU A 223 15.59 -11.73 20.19
CA LEU A 223 16.60 -12.04 19.19
C LEU A 223 16.34 -13.38 18.43
N PRO A 224 15.85 -14.47 19.06
CA PRO A 224 15.44 -15.68 18.33
C PRO A 224 14.40 -15.47 17.22
N ASN A 225 13.39 -14.62 17.42
CA ASN A 225 12.34 -14.37 16.42
C ASN A 225 12.89 -13.55 15.24
N ILE A 226 13.80 -12.60 15.52
CA ILE A 226 14.55 -11.89 14.48
C ILE A 226 15.40 -12.89 13.72
N LEU A 227 16.21 -13.69 14.42
CA LEU A 227 17.10 -14.68 13.81
C LEU A 227 16.35 -15.74 12.99
N GLU A 228 15.13 -16.10 13.39
CA GLU A 228 14.27 -17.02 12.63
C GLU A 228 13.67 -16.33 11.40
N GLY A 229 13.11 -15.12 11.54
CA GLY A 229 12.58 -14.34 10.42
C GLY A 229 13.66 -13.86 9.44
N THR A 230 14.88 -13.62 9.94
CA THR A 230 16.05 -13.29 9.12
C THR A 230 16.84 -14.50 8.70
N ARG A 231 16.45 -15.72 9.12
CA ARG A 231 17.14 -16.95 8.71
C ARG A 231 17.14 -17.12 7.19
N LEU A 232 16.06 -16.69 6.54
CA LEU A 232 15.97 -16.63 5.08
C LEU A 232 17.05 -15.71 4.47
N TYR A 233 17.38 -14.60 5.15
CA TYR A 233 18.47 -13.69 4.77
C TYR A 233 19.84 -14.13 5.30
N HIS A 234 19.93 -15.23 6.05
CA HIS A 234 21.20 -15.79 6.51
C HIS A 234 21.60 -17.05 5.74
N ASP A 235 20.71 -17.59 4.91
CA ASP A 235 20.99 -18.71 4.01
C ASP A 235 21.51 -18.22 2.66
N PHE A 236 22.42 -17.24 2.70
CA PHE A 236 23.12 -16.76 1.50
C PHE A 236 23.84 -17.89 0.78
N GLN A 237 24.31 -18.91 1.51
CA GLN A 237 24.93 -20.08 0.90
C GLN A 237 23.95 -20.86 0.02
N ALA A 238 22.71 -21.11 0.47
CA ALA A 238 21.72 -21.77 -0.39
C ALA A 238 21.39 -20.95 -1.65
N LEU A 239 21.41 -19.61 -1.57
CA LEU A 239 21.26 -18.76 -2.74
C LEU A 239 22.47 -18.85 -3.68
N GLU A 240 23.69 -18.83 -3.15
CA GLU A 240 24.93 -19.03 -3.92
C GLU A 240 24.93 -20.41 -4.59
N ASP A 241 24.50 -21.45 -3.89
CA ASP A 241 24.40 -22.82 -4.41
C ASP A 241 23.37 -22.89 -5.56
N LEU A 242 22.25 -22.18 -5.48
CA LEU A 242 21.27 -22.08 -6.57
C LEU A 242 21.82 -21.32 -7.78
N ILE A 243 22.53 -20.21 -7.53
CA ILE A 243 23.22 -19.44 -8.57
C ILE A 243 24.24 -20.32 -9.30
N GLU A 244 25.04 -21.10 -8.57
CA GLU A 244 26.02 -22.01 -9.13
C GLU A 244 25.35 -23.16 -9.89
N ALA A 245 24.37 -23.82 -9.28
CA ALA A 245 23.69 -24.99 -9.84
C ALA A 245 22.99 -24.70 -11.17
N HIS A 246 22.41 -23.51 -11.31
CA HIS A 246 21.74 -23.07 -12.55
C HIS A 246 22.64 -22.18 -13.43
N GLY A 247 23.83 -21.85 -12.94
CA GLY A 247 24.83 -21.01 -13.61
C GLY A 247 24.30 -19.63 -13.97
N LEU A 248 23.69 -18.96 -12.98
CA LEU A 248 23.04 -17.65 -13.07
C LEU A 248 24.09 -16.53 -12.98
N THR A 249 24.82 -16.32 -14.06
CA THR A 249 25.84 -15.26 -14.15
C THR A 249 25.34 -14.10 -15.02
N GLU A 250 25.92 -12.90 -14.80
CA GLU A 250 25.52 -11.67 -15.52
C GLU A 250 25.62 -11.79 -17.05
N ASP A 251 26.50 -12.65 -17.56
CA ASP A 251 26.69 -12.93 -18.98
C ASP A 251 25.71 -13.98 -19.54
N ARG A 252 25.06 -14.77 -18.67
CA ARG A 252 24.14 -15.85 -19.08
C ARG A 252 22.69 -15.49 -18.93
N VAL A 253 22.33 -14.68 -17.92
CA VAL A 253 20.94 -14.31 -17.64
C VAL A 253 20.64 -12.93 -18.25
N PRO A 254 19.77 -12.84 -19.26
CA PRO A 254 19.35 -11.55 -19.79
C PRO A 254 18.63 -10.75 -18.70
N ILE A 255 18.90 -9.45 -18.59
CA ILE A 255 18.18 -8.62 -17.63
C ILE A 255 16.74 -8.38 -18.11
N ARG A 256 16.56 -8.09 -19.41
CA ARG A 256 15.29 -7.64 -19.97
C ARG A 256 14.48 -8.75 -20.62
N THR A 257 13.18 -8.72 -20.37
CA THR A 257 12.22 -9.65 -21.00
C THR A 257 11.92 -9.28 -22.44
N SER A 258 11.67 -10.32 -23.24
CA SER A 258 11.21 -10.25 -24.62
C SER A 258 9.84 -10.90 -24.78
N GLU A 259 9.11 -10.56 -25.86
CA GLU A 259 7.81 -11.19 -26.15
C GLU A 259 7.91 -12.72 -26.33
N SER A 260 9.07 -13.23 -26.77
CA SER A 260 9.32 -14.66 -26.90
C SER A 260 9.33 -15.42 -25.58
N GLU A 261 9.49 -14.74 -24.45
CA GLU A 261 9.54 -15.36 -23.12
C GLU A 261 8.15 -15.51 -22.48
N LEU A 262 7.11 -14.88 -23.03
CA LEU A 262 5.76 -14.90 -22.44
C LEU A 262 5.26 -16.31 -22.07
N PRO A 263 5.40 -17.36 -22.92
CA PRO A 263 4.97 -18.70 -22.54
C PRO A 263 5.74 -19.29 -21.35
N ALA A 264 7.02 -18.96 -21.22
CA ALA A 264 7.86 -19.42 -20.11
C ALA A 264 7.53 -18.67 -18.81
N VAL A 265 7.23 -17.36 -18.90
CA VAL A 265 6.72 -16.55 -17.77
C VAL A 265 5.38 -17.11 -17.28
N GLU A 266 4.45 -17.40 -18.19
CA GLU A 266 3.16 -17.99 -17.85
C GLU A 266 3.33 -19.37 -17.17
N THR A 267 4.21 -20.21 -17.71
CA THR A 267 4.53 -21.52 -17.12
C THR A 267 5.11 -21.38 -15.71
N LEU A 268 6.03 -20.44 -15.50
CA LEU A 268 6.59 -20.17 -14.17
C LEU A 268 5.51 -19.68 -13.21
N ALA A 269 4.64 -18.77 -13.65
CA ALA A 269 3.53 -18.26 -12.83
C ALA A 269 2.56 -19.37 -12.40
N GLU A 270 2.22 -20.29 -13.30
CA GLU A 270 1.40 -21.47 -12.98
C GLU A 270 2.06 -22.39 -11.97
N ARG A 271 3.37 -22.63 -12.12
CA ARG A 271 4.16 -23.44 -11.17
C ARG A 271 4.18 -22.79 -9.80
N ILE A 272 4.45 -21.49 -9.71
CA ILE A 272 4.46 -20.72 -8.46
C ILE A 272 3.07 -20.76 -7.79
N ALA A 273 2.00 -20.61 -8.56
CA ALA A 273 0.64 -20.65 -8.03
C ALA A 273 0.25 -22.00 -7.40
N ALA A 274 0.93 -23.09 -7.78
CA ALA A 274 0.72 -24.43 -7.25
C ALA A 274 1.62 -24.79 -6.05
N VAL A 275 2.56 -23.90 -5.67
CA VAL A 275 3.53 -24.17 -4.59
C VAL A 275 2.84 -24.12 -3.22
N PRO A 276 2.97 -25.17 -2.38
CA PRO A 276 2.40 -25.19 -1.04
C PRO A 276 3.25 -24.42 -0.01
N ASP A 277 4.54 -24.18 -0.31
CA ASP A 277 5.50 -23.51 0.57
C ASP A 277 6.32 -22.46 -0.18
N ILE A 278 6.15 -21.18 0.21
CA ILE A 278 6.80 -20.03 -0.44
C ILE A 278 8.32 -20.14 -0.54
N ARG A 279 8.97 -20.93 0.33
CA ARG A 279 10.42 -21.15 0.31
C ARG A 279 10.89 -21.89 -0.94
N GLU A 280 10.01 -22.65 -1.60
CA GLU A 280 10.33 -23.39 -2.82
C GLU A 280 10.38 -22.49 -4.07
N ILE A 281 9.79 -21.28 -4.00
CA ILE A 281 9.72 -20.34 -5.14
C ILE A 281 11.12 -19.97 -5.64
N GLY A 282 12.09 -19.75 -4.73
CA GLY A 282 13.45 -19.38 -5.11
C GLY A 282 14.12 -20.40 -6.03
N GLY A 283 13.86 -21.70 -5.82
CA GLY A 283 14.36 -22.77 -6.68
C GLY A 283 13.70 -22.77 -8.07
N LEU A 284 12.38 -22.56 -8.13
CA LEU A 284 11.64 -22.48 -9.40
C LEU A 284 12.10 -21.29 -10.26
N VAL A 285 12.31 -20.14 -9.61
CA VAL A 285 12.83 -18.93 -10.26
C VAL A 285 14.25 -19.18 -10.79
N ALA A 286 15.14 -19.75 -9.96
CA ALA A 286 16.50 -20.06 -10.36
C ALA A 286 16.56 -21.06 -11.54
N GLU A 287 15.72 -22.09 -11.53
CA GLU A 287 15.60 -23.06 -12.62
C GLU A 287 15.14 -22.38 -13.92
N ALA A 288 14.06 -21.62 -13.88
CA ALA A 288 13.53 -20.93 -15.05
C ALA A 288 14.56 -19.96 -15.65
N MET A 289 15.27 -19.21 -14.81
CA MET A 289 16.37 -18.34 -15.26
C MET A 289 17.53 -19.15 -15.88
N GLY A 290 17.88 -20.30 -15.31
CA GLY A 290 18.89 -21.21 -15.84
C GLY A 290 18.51 -21.81 -17.21
N GLU A 291 17.20 -21.96 -17.46
CA GLU A 291 16.63 -22.40 -18.73
C GLU A 291 16.52 -21.27 -19.78
N GLY A 292 16.92 -20.05 -19.42
CA GLY A 292 17.02 -18.91 -20.33
C GLY A 292 15.97 -17.82 -20.12
N LEU A 293 15.19 -17.88 -19.04
CA LEU A 293 14.29 -16.79 -18.67
C LEU A 293 15.10 -15.58 -18.19
N SER A 294 14.72 -14.39 -18.65
CA SER A 294 15.31 -13.14 -18.20
C SER A 294 15.00 -12.85 -16.74
N LEU A 295 15.82 -12.00 -16.11
CA LEU A 295 15.59 -11.51 -14.76
C LEU A 295 14.22 -10.86 -14.66
N GLU A 296 13.91 -9.85 -15.50
CA GLU A 296 12.60 -9.18 -15.53
C GLU A 296 11.41 -10.14 -15.78
N GLY A 297 11.64 -11.31 -16.39
CA GLY A 297 10.58 -12.28 -16.68
C GLY A 297 10.33 -13.23 -15.52
N ALA A 298 11.31 -13.36 -14.63
CA ALA A 298 11.28 -14.23 -13.48
C ALA A 298 10.80 -13.53 -12.18
N VAL A 299 10.67 -12.19 -12.18
CA VAL A 299 10.19 -11.34 -11.07
C VAL A 299 8.90 -10.61 -11.43
#